data_AF-A0A6G0Z1P1-F1
#
_entry.id   AF-A0A6G0Z1P1-F1
#
_cell.length_a   1.000
_cell.length_b   1.000
_cell.length_c   1.000
_cell.angle_alpha   90.00
_cell.angle_beta   90.00
_cell.angle_gamma   90.00
#
_symmetry.space_group_name_H-M   'P 1'
#
loop_
_entity.id
_entity.type
_entity.pdbx_description
1 polymer ?
#
loop_
_entity_poly.entity_id
_entity_poly.type
_entity_poly.pdbx_seq_one_letter_code
_entity_poly.pdbx_strand_id
1 'polypeptide(L)'
;MVVQKRHHTRIFPKFTHDMDGKFGNVISDTVVDTQITHPTEMDFYLCSHSSIQDASRQTKYHRIWDENYLTEDQLEQLTFYLCFMFARCTRAITYPARQCLHTMPIWLHLEHGLILKTKPSISIV
;
A
#
# COMPACT_ATOMS: atom_id res chain seq x y z
N MET A 1 4.78 -5.90 -11.91
CA MET A 1 3.63 -5.72 -11.00
C MET A 1 2.57 -4.83 -11.66
N VAL A 2 1.29 -5.15 -11.51
CA VAL A 2 0.16 -4.30 -11.94
C VAL A 2 -0.42 -3.56 -10.75
N VAL A 3 -0.77 -2.30 -10.97
CA VAL A 3 -1.32 -1.40 -9.95
C VAL A 3 -2.72 -0.98 -10.38
N GLN A 4 -3.72 -1.30 -9.57
CA GLN A 4 -5.12 -0.99 -9.86
C GLN A 4 -5.72 -0.17 -8.72
N LYS A 5 -5.93 1.13 -8.96
CA LYS A 5 -6.65 2.04 -8.04
C LYS A 5 -8.16 2.09 -8.29
N ARG A 6 -8.58 1.83 -9.53
CA ARG A 6 -9.99 1.84 -9.94
C ARG A 6 -10.56 0.43 -9.81
N HIS A 7 -10.94 0.07 -8.59
CA HIS A 7 -11.69 -1.15 -8.28
C HIS A 7 -12.86 -0.87 -7.34
N HIS A 8 -13.70 -1.88 -7.18
CA HIS A 8 -14.93 -1.78 -6.40
C HIS A 8 -14.75 -2.22 -4.94
N THR A 9 -13.66 -2.90 -4.60
CA THR A 9 -13.32 -3.25 -3.21
C THR A 9 -13.14 -1.99 -2.35
N ARG A 10 -13.72 -1.97 -1.16
CA ARG A 10 -13.45 -0.98 -0.11
C ARG A 10 -13.11 -1.68 1.20
N ILE A 11 -12.17 -1.08 1.92
CA ILE A 11 -11.68 -1.60 3.18
C ILE A 11 -12.03 -0.61 4.29
N PHE A 12 -12.77 -1.09 5.30
CA PHE A 12 -13.20 -0.31 6.45
C PHE A 12 -12.62 -0.93 7.74
N PRO A 13 -12.28 -0.13 8.75
CA PRO A 13 -11.86 -0.68 10.04
C PRO A 13 -13.09 -1.24 10.79
N LYS A 14 -12.91 -2.36 11.50
CA LYS A 14 -13.94 -2.98 12.36
C LYS A 14 -14.08 -2.27 13.69
N PHE A 15 -12.98 -1.70 14.20
CA PHE A 15 -12.93 -1.02 15.47
C PHE A 15 -12.69 0.48 15.29
N THR A 16 -13.24 1.28 16.21
CA THR A 16 -13.11 2.74 16.20
C THR A 16 -11.69 3.23 16.49
N HIS A 17 -10.81 2.40 17.08
CA HIS A 17 -9.41 2.76 17.31
C HIS A 17 -8.56 2.68 16.03
N ASP A 18 -8.98 1.88 15.05
CA ASP A 18 -8.32 1.71 13.75
C ASP A 18 -8.87 2.69 12.68
N MET A 19 -9.68 3.65 13.11
CA MET A 19 -10.26 4.69 12.26
C MET A 19 -9.37 5.93 12.21
N ASP A 20 -9.07 6.37 10.99
CA ASP A 20 -8.38 7.62 10.70
C ASP A 20 -9.32 8.67 10.09
N GLY A 21 -9.18 9.90 10.58
CA GLY A 21 -9.93 11.07 10.14
C GLY A 21 -11.43 11.05 10.46
N LYS A 22 -12.11 12.11 10.02
CA LYS A 22 -13.55 12.32 10.25
C LYS A 22 -14.44 11.30 9.53
N PHE A 23 -13.92 10.66 8.48
CA PHE A 23 -14.67 9.75 7.61
C PHE A 23 -14.54 8.27 8.01
N GLY A 24 -13.79 7.95 9.08
CA GLY A 24 -13.65 6.57 9.57
C GLY A 24 -12.89 5.67 8.60
N ASN A 25 -11.87 6.21 7.93
CA ASN A 25 -11.06 5.45 7.00
C ASN A 25 -10.09 4.53 7.72
N VAL A 26 -9.58 3.53 7.02
CA VAL A 26 -8.44 2.73 7.49
C VAL A 26 -7.20 3.63 7.64
N ILE A 27 -6.44 3.44 8.72
CA ILE A 27 -5.15 4.10 8.95
C ILE A 27 -4.19 3.90 7.77
N SER A 28 -3.36 4.91 7.49
CA SER A 28 -2.24 4.74 6.56
C SER A 28 -1.31 3.62 7.05
N ASP A 29 -0.62 2.96 6.13
CA ASP A 29 0.26 1.79 6.38
C ASP A 29 -0.49 0.46 6.59
N THR A 30 -1.79 0.43 6.30
CA THR A 30 -2.54 -0.84 6.33
C THR A 30 -2.30 -1.63 5.06
N VAL A 31 -1.84 -2.88 5.25
CA VAL A 31 -1.71 -3.88 4.21
C VAL A 31 -2.70 -5.01 4.44
N VAL A 32 -3.35 -5.46 3.37
CA VAL A 32 -4.27 -6.61 3.37
C VAL A 32 -3.80 -7.63 2.35
N ASP A 33 -3.16 -8.67 2.86
CA ASP A 33 -2.60 -9.84 2.17
C ASP A 33 -3.51 -11.08 2.28
N THR A 34 -4.47 -11.06 3.20
CA THR A 34 -5.24 -12.22 3.64
C THR A 34 -6.74 -12.12 3.29
N GLN A 35 -7.37 -13.25 2.97
CA GLN A 35 -8.81 -13.48 2.72
C GLN A 35 -9.42 -12.88 1.43
N ILE A 36 -9.03 -11.68 0.99
CA ILE A 36 -9.63 -10.98 -0.18
C ILE A 36 -8.77 -11.16 -1.46
N THR A 37 -7.65 -11.84 -1.31
CA THR A 37 -6.59 -12.04 -2.29
C THR A 37 -6.84 -13.32 -3.09
N HIS A 38 -6.24 -13.41 -4.27
CA HIS A 38 -6.33 -14.57 -5.13
C HIS A 38 -5.65 -15.78 -4.44
N PRO A 39 -6.26 -16.98 -4.43
CA PRO A 39 -5.75 -18.11 -3.67
C PRO A 39 -4.42 -18.67 -4.18
N THR A 40 -4.04 -18.36 -5.43
CA THR A 40 -2.86 -18.93 -6.10
C THR A 40 -1.86 -17.88 -6.55
N GLU A 41 -2.32 -16.64 -6.75
CA GLU A 41 -1.49 -15.56 -7.27
C GLU A 41 -1.29 -14.57 -6.14
N MET A 42 -0.12 -13.94 -6.11
CA MET A 42 0.16 -12.97 -5.06
C MET A 42 -0.42 -11.61 -5.45
N ASP A 43 -1.48 -11.22 -4.76
CA ASP A 43 -2.02 -9.88 -4.75
C ASP A 43 -2.20 -9.37 -3.32
N PHE A 44 -2.15 -8.05 -3.15
CA PHE A 44 -2.34 -7.40 -1.86
C PHE A 44 -2.97 -6.03 -2.06
N TYR A 45 -3.68 -5.55 -1.04
CA TYR A 45 -4.19 -4.18 -1.00
C TYR A 45 -3.34 -3.36 -0.04
N LEU A 46 -2.89 -2.20 -0.49
CA LEU A 46 -2.09 -1.29 0.34
C LEU A 46 -2.77 0.07 0.44
N CYS A 47 -2.91 0.55 1.68
CA CYS A 47 -3.36 1.89 2.03
C CYS A 47 -2.15 2.78 2.36
N SER A 48 -1.53 3.39 1.34
CA SER A 48 -0.32 4.19 1.53
C SER A 48 -0.55 5.59 2.08
N HIS A 49 -1.79 6.11 2.07
CA HIS A 49 -2.07 7.50 2.42
C HIS A 49 -3.40 7.65 3.15
N SER A 50 -3.45 8.55 4.13
CA SER A 50 -4.69 8.98 4.77
C SER A 50 -5.55 9.77 3.78
N SER A 51 -6.78 9.31 3.58
CA SER A 51 -7.74 10.01 2.72
C SER A 51 -8.38 11.16 3.49
N ILE A 52 -8.29 12.37 2.94
CA ILE A 52 -8.82 13.59 3.55
C ILE A 52 -10.34 13.64 3.44
N GLN A 53 -10.89 13.11 2.36
CA GLN A 53 -12.32 13.18 2.04
C GLN A 53 -12.78 11.87 1.42
N ASP A 54 -14.00 11.46 1.80
CA ASP A 54 -14.66 10.21 1.40
C ASP A 54 -13.94 8.93 1.82
N ALA A 55 -14.59 7.79 1.53
CA ALA A 55 -14.02 6.47 1.77
C ALA A 55 -12.76 6.26 0.92
N SER A 56 -11.66 5.91 1.58
CA SER A 56 -10.38 5.68 0.90
C SER A 56 -10.48 4.52 -0.08
N ARG A 57 -9.93 4.72 -1.28
CA ARG A 57 -9.75 3.63 -2.25
C ARG A 57 -8.34 3.10 -2.09
N GLN A 58 -8.24 1.94 -1.45
CA GLN A 58 -6.98 1.21 -1.36
C GLN A 58 -6.52 0.82 -2.76
N THR A 59 -5.22 0.65 -2.96
CA THR A 59 -4.68 0.26 -4.25
C THR A 59 -4.44 -1.24 -4.24
N LYS A 60 -4.98 -1.95 -5.23
CA LYS A 60 -4.68 -3.35 -5.47
C LYS A 60 -3.36 -3.48 -6.22
N TYR A 61 -2.45 -4.27 -5.68
CA TYR A 61 -1.18 -4.63 -6.28
C TYR A 61 -1.20 -6.10 -6.64
N HIS A 62 -0.79 -6.41 -7.86
CA HIS A 62 -0.79 -7.78 -8.39
C HIS A 62 0.57 -8.14 -8.99
N ARG A 63 1.20 -9.19 -8.47
CA ARG A 63 2.52 -9.66 -8.91
C ARG A 63 2.36 -10.61 -10.11
N ILE A 64 2.60 -10.08 -11.32
CA ILE A 64 2.60 -10.88 -12.56
C ILE A 64 3.86 -11.76 -12.66
N TRP A 65 5.02 -11.17 -12.41
CA TRP A 65 6.31 -11.79 -12.65
C TRP A 65 7.34 -11.23 -11.68
N ASP A 66 8.22 -12.10 -11.21
CA ASP A 66 9.29 -11.76 -10.28
C ASP A 66 10.53 -12.62 -10.56
N GLU A 67 11.62 -11.98 -10.97
CA GLU A 67 12.92 -12.62 -11.23
C GLU A 67 13.87 -12.50 -10.02
N ASN A 68 13.55 -11.59 -9.10
CA ASN A 68 14.37 -11.29 -7.93
C ASN A 68 13.96 -12.11 -6.71
N TYR A 69 12.94 -12.97 -6.84
CA TYR A 69 12.42 -13.84 -5.78
C TYR A 69 12.16 -13.07 -4.46
N LEU A 70 11.53 -11.90 -4.58
CA LEU A 70 11.22 -11.05 -3.43
C LEU A 70 10.14 -11.69 -2.56
N THR A 71 10.30 -11.59 -1.24
CA THR A 71 9.26 -12.01 -0.31
C THR A 71 8.10 -11.02 -0.32
N GLU A 72 6.94 -11.46 0.16
CA GLU A 72 5.72 -10.63 0.17
C GLU A 72 5.92 -9.34 0.96
N ASP A 73 6.45 -9.47 2.18
CA ASP A 73 6.77 -8.36 3.07
C ASP A 73 7.76 -7.36 2.43
N GLN A 74 8.76 -7.86 1.69
CA GLN A 74 9.74 -7.00 1.00
C GLN A 74 9.08 -6.21 -0.12
N LEU A 75 8.17 -6.82 -0.88
CA LEU A 75 7.45 -6.15 -1.96
C LEU A 75 6.49 -5.09 -1.41
N GLU A 76 5.78 -5.40 -0.33
CA GLU A 76 4.90 -4.47 0.39
C GLU A 76 5.69 -3.26 0.89
N GLN A 77 6.82 -3.50 1.57
CA GLN A 77 7.67 -2.44 2.10
C GLN A 77 8.29 -1.58 0.99
N LEU A 78 8.78 -2.20 -0.09
CA LEU A 78 9.34 -1.50 -1.25
C LEU A 78 8.28 -0.58 -1.88
N THR A 79 7.08 -1.10 -2.11
CA THR A 79 5.99 -0.33 -2.72
C THR A 79 5.51 0.80 -1.82
N PHE A 80 5.48 0.58 -0.51
CA PHE A 80 5.21 1.61 0.47
C PHE A 80 6.25 2.73 0.41
N TYR A 81 7.55 2.44 0.49
CA TYR A 81 8.59 3.48 0.41
C TYR A 81 8.58 4.26 -0.90
N LEU A 82 8.34 3.60 -2.02
CA LEU A 82 8.21 4.26 -3.33
C LEU A 82 7.07 5.29 -3.35
N CYS A 83 6.03 5.11 -2.54
CA CYS A 83 4.93 6.07 -2.41
C CYS A 83 5.31 7.35 -1.65
N PHE A 84 6.36 7.32 -0.82
CA PHE A 84 6.89 8.50 -0.11
C PHE A 84 7.96 9.24 -0.92
N MET A 85 8.60 8.60 -1.89
CA MET A 85 9.63 9.21 -2.74
C MET A 85 9.09 10.20 -3.78
N PHE A 86 7.87 10.72 -3.60
CA PHE A 86 7.28 11.64 -4.56
C PHE A 86 7.73 13.09 -4.34
N ALA A 87 8.52 13.62 -5.28
CA ALA A 87 9.14 14.93 -5.15
C ALA A 87 8.17 16.14 -5.08
N ARG A 88 6.89 16.01 -5.47
CA ARG A 88 5.97 17.16 -5.50
C ARG A 88 5.22 17.39 -4.19
N CYS A 89 5.20 16.43 -3.28
CA CYS A 89 4.46 16.53 -2.01
C CYS A 89 5.20 15.78 -0.91
N THR A 90 5.28 16.36 0.30
CA THR A 90 5.79 15.69 1.52
C THR A 90 4.76 14.73 2.13
N ARG A 91 3.88 14.16 1.30
CA ARG A 91 2.82 13.26 1.72
C ARG A 91 2.80 12.03 0.82
N ALA A 92 2.59 10.87 1.41
CA ALA A 92 2.47 9.62 0.68
C ALA A 92 1.38 9.69 -0.38
N ILE A 93 1.66 9.09 -1.53
CA ILE A 93 0.74 9.00 -2.67
C ILE A 93 0.17 7.59 -2.77
N THR A 94 -1.04 7.48 -3.34
CA THR A 94 -1.79 6.21 -3.47
C THR A 94 -1.10 5.13 -4.31
N TYR A 95 -0.16 5.50 -5.18
CA TYR A 95 0.61 4.58 -6.01
C TYR A 95 2.00 5.16 -6.27
N PRO A 96 3.02 4.30 -6.48
CA PRO A 96 4.37 4.75 -6.76
C PRO A 96 4.38 5.56 -8.06
N ALA A 97 5.00 6.74 -8.01
CA ALA A 97 4.99 7.66 -9.14
C ALA A 97 5.79 7.10 -10.31
N ARG A 98 5.13 6.91 -11.46
CA ARG A 98 5.80 6.58 -12.73
C ARG A 98 6.86 7.62 -13.14
N GLN A 99 6.76 8.84 -12.60
CA GLN A 99 7.67 9.94 -12.91
C GLN A 99 9.08 9.75 -12.32
N CYS A 100 9.26 8.99 -11.23
CA CYS A 100 10.59 8.87 -10.60
C CYS A 100 11.51 7.88 -11.35
N LEU A 101 10.95 6.93 -12.10
CA LEU A 101 11.73 5.91 -12.85
C LEU A 101 12.57 6.49 -13.99
N HIS A 102 12.23 7.67 -14.52
CA HIS A 102 13.00 8.29 -15.60
C HIS A 102 14.16 9.16 -15.09
N THR A 103 14.26 9.40 -13.78
CA THR A 103 15.22 10.35 -13.19
C THR A 103 15.92 9.84 -11.92
N MET A 104 15.89 8.55 -11.61
CA MET A 104 16.64 8.02 -10.46
C MET A 104 18.03 7.51 -10.91
N PRO A 105 19.12 8.28 -10.72
CA PRO A 105 20.46 7.71 -10.72
C PRO A 105 20.61 6.82 -9.50
N ILE A 106 21.18 5.63 -9.73
CA ILE A 106 21.68 4.62 -8.79
C ILE A 106 22.08 5.23 -7.44
N TRP A 107 21.20 5.22 -6.43
CA TRP A 107 21.54 5.36 -5.00
C TRP A 107 20.32 4.95 -4.16
N LEU A 108 20.23 3.66 -3.79
CA LEU A 108 19.67 3.30 -2.50
C LEU A 108 20.33 2.00 -2.01
N HIS A 109 21.59 2.16 -1.61
CA HIS A 109 22.20 1.34 -0.58
C HIS A 109 21.96 2.11 0.71
N LEU A 110 20.95 1.74 1.51
CA LEU A 110 20.98 2.03 2.94
C LEU A 110 20.03 1.10 3.70
N GLU A 111 20.61 0.59 4.77
CA GLU A 111 20.09 -0.33 5.77
C GLU A 111 18.99 0.30 6.65
N HIS A 112 18.54 -0.50 7.62
CA HIS A 112 17.67 -0.19 8.76
C HIS A 112 16.17 -0.45 8.54
N GLY A 113 15.79 -1.70 8.81
CA GLY A 113 15.26 -2.02 10.14
C GLY A 113 13.86 -1.50 10.47
N LEU A 114 12.97 -2.48 10.67
CA LEU A 114 11.91 -2.53 11.69
C LEU A 114 10.54 -1.84 11.38
N ILE A 115 9.50 -2.72 11.39
CA ILE A 115 8.10 -2.50 11.85
C ILE A 115 7.21 -1.83 10.76
N LEU A 116 6.02 -2.32 10.35
CA LEU A 116 4.78 -2.53 11.10
C LEU A 116 3.77 -3.42 10.32
N LYS A 117 3.74 -4.73 10.57
CA LYS A 117 2.50 -5.51 10.38
C LYS A 117 1.54 -5.16 11.53
N THR A 118 0.91 -4.00 11.48
CA THR A 118 -0.34 -3.85 12.23
C THR A 118 -1.39 -4.61 11.43
N LYS A 119 -1.96 -5.65 12.02
CA LYS A 119 -3.16 -6.31 11.50
C LYS A 119 -4.37 -5.64 12.17
N PRO A 120 -4.84 -4.47 11.73
CA PRO A 120 -6.08 -3.94 12.24
C PRO A 120 -7.21 -4.90 11.86
N SER A 121 -8.22 -4.97 12.72
CA SER A 121 -9.36 -5.83 12.45
C SER A 121 -10.20 -5.13 11.40
N ILE A 122 -10.26 -5.68 10.19
CA ILE A 122 -10.83 -5.02 9.02
C ILE A 122 -12.21 -5.60 8.71
N SER A 123 -13.15 -4.72 8.34
CA SER A 123 -14.48 -5.03 7.79
C SER A 123 -14.52 -4.65 6.30
N ILE A 124 -15.16 -5.47 5.46
CA ILE A 124 -15.11 -5.35 4.00
C ILE A 124 -16.54 -5.09 3.49
N VAL A 125 -16.69 -4.12 2.58
CA VAL A 125 -17.96 -3.79 1.90
C VAL A 125 -17.72 -3.57 0.41
#